data_AF-A0A1H4M6K1-F1
#
_entry.id   AF-A0A1H4M6K1-F1
#
_cell.length_a   1.000
_cell.length_b   1.000
_cell.length_c   1.000
_cell.angle_alpha   90.00
_cell.angle_beta   90.00
_cell.angle_gamma   90.00
#
_symmetry.space_group_name_H-M   'P 1'
#
loop_
_entity.id
_entity.type
_entity.pdbx_description
1 polymer ?
#
loop_
_entity_poly.entity_id
_entity_poly.type
_entity_poly.pdbx_seq_one_letter_code
_entity_poly.pdbx_strand_id
1 'polypeptide(L)' 'MLEHLESNYDCANAGADLNSLLEELKALKSDGEASKETEMQINRIENQIRFIENKCSIRPQHELQG' A
#
# COMPACT_ATOMS: atom_id res chain seq x y z
N MET A 1 -6.05 -1.64 -7.62
CA MET A 1 -5.83 -0.23 -7.22
C MET A 1 -7.11 0.39 -6.67
N LEU A 2 -7.10 0.75 -5.38
CA LEU A 2 -8.17 1.56 -4.76
C LEU A 2 -8.00 3.00 -5.24
N GLU A 3 -8.76 3.40 -6.25
CA GLU A 3 -8.72 4.78 -6.71
C GLU A 3 -9.37 5.68 -5.66
N HIS A 4 -8.54 6.50 -5.01
CA HIS A 4 -8.94 7.49 -4.01
C HIS A 4 -9.52 6.87 -2.73
N LEU A 5 -8.62 6.46 -1.82
CA LEU A 5 -8.96 6.30 -0.41
C LEU A 5 -9.45 7.65 0.15
N GLU A 6 -10.76 7.87 0.06
CA GLU A 6 -11.40 9.05 0.63
C GLU A 6 -11.46 8.94 2.16
N SER A 7 -11.74 10.06 2.83
CA SER A 7 -11.98 10.09 4.29
C SER A 7 -13.10 9.14 4.75
N ASN A 8 -13.87 8.54 3.82
CA ASN A 8 -14.90 7.54 4.08
C ASN A 8 -14.47 6.07 3.92
N TYR A 9 -13.19 5.77 3.68
CA TYR A 9 -12.68 4.39 3.69
C TYR A 9 -13.09 3.61 4.95
N ASP A 10 -13.63 2.41 4.77
CA ASP A 10 -14.10 1.53 5.84
C ASP A 10 -13.01 0.53 6.27
N CYS A 11 -12.72 0.51 7.56
CA CYS A 11 -11.63 -0.29 8.11
C CYS A 11 -11.94 -1.78 8.24
N ALA A 12 -13.16 -2.24 7.95
CA ALA A 12 -13.53 -3.65 8.11
C ALA A 12 -12.70 -4.60 7.25
N ASN A 13 -12.23 -4.15 6.08
CA ASN A 13 -11.41 -4.95 5.16
C ASN A 13 -9.94 -4.52 5.11
N ALA A 14 -9.52 -3.64 6.02
CA ALA A 14 -8.19 -3.04 5.99
C ALA A 14 -7.04 -4.06 6.03
N GLY A 15 -7.20 -5.19 6.71
CA GLY A 15 -6.20 -6.27 6.68
C GLY A 15 -6.03 -6.90 5.29
N ALA A 16 -7.14 -7.15 4.58
CA ALA A 16 -7.11 -7.73 3.24
C ALA A 16 -6.63 -6.72 2.18
N ASP A 17 -7.05 -5.46 2.33
CA ASP A 17 -6.59 -4.36 1.48
C ASP A 17 -5.08 -4.13 1.64
N LEU A 18 -4.58 -4.09 2.88
CA LEU A 18 -3.15 -3.97 3.15
C LEU A 18 -2.36 -5.13 2.57
N ASN A 19 -2.85 -6.37 2.72
CA ASN A 19 -2.17 -7.54 2.17
C ASN A 19 -2.06 -7.45 0.64
N SER A 20 -3.17 -7.10 -0.04
CA SER A 20 -3.19 -6.91 -1.49
C SER A 20 -2.23 -5.80 -1.96
N LEU A 21 -2.21 -4.66 -1.25
CA LEU A 21 -1.31 -3.54 -1.55
C LEU A 21 0.16 -3.91 -1.33
N LEU A 22 0.47 -4.69 -0.29
CA LEU A 22 1.83 -5.17 -0.03
C LEU A 22 2.31 -6.17 -1.09
N GLU A 23 1.43 -7.04 -1.58
CA GLU A 23 1.74 -7.95 -2.69
C GLU A 23 1.99 -7.17 -4.00
N GLU A 24 1.15 -6.18 -4.31
CA GLU A 24 1.33 -5.31 -5.48
C GLU A 24 2.65 -4.52 -5.38
N LEU A 25 2.96 -3.99 -4.20
CA LEU A 25 4.23 -3.30 -3.94
C LEU A 25 5.43 -4.22 -4.14
N LYS A 26 5.35 -5.46 -3.65
CA LYS A 26 6.43 -6.45 -3.79
C LYS A 26 6.63 -6.85 -5.24
N ALA A 27 5.54 -7.04 -5.99
CA ALA A 27 5.62 -7.36 -7.42
C ALA A 27 6.31 -6.22 -8.19
N LEU A 28 5.90 -4.97 -7.98
CA LEU A 28 6.51 -3.80 -8.62
C LEU A 28 7.98 -3.60 -8.24
N LYS A 29 8.35 -3.83 -6.98
CA LYS A 29 9.74 -3.76 -6.53
C LYS A 29 10.60 -4.91 -7.07
N SER A 30 10.00 -6.07 -7.30
CA SER A 30 10.70 -7.26 -7.82
C SER A 30 10.89 -7.24 -9.34
N ASP A 31 10.03 -6.52 -10.08
CA ASP A 31 10.10 -6.44 -11.53
C ASP A 31 11.35 -5.69 -12.03
N GLY A 32 12.03 -4.93 -11.16
CA GLY A 32 13.36 -4.37 -11.40
C GLY A 32 13.43 -3.29 -12.48
N GLU A 33 12.33 -3.02 -13.19
CA GLU A 33 12.25 -1.98 -14.20
C GLU A 33 12.04 -0.62 -13.52
N ALA A 34 13.15 0.10 -13.31
CA ALA A 34 13.20 1.45 -12.76
C ALA A 34 12.71 2.49 -13.77
N SER A 35 11.49 2.33 -14.28
CA SER A 35 10.80 3.36 -15.03
C SER A 35 10.16 4.35 -14.05
N LYS A 36 10.10 5.63 -14.44
CA LYS A 36 9.41 6.67 -13.67
C LYS A 36 7.96 6.30 -13.38
N GLU A 37 7.32 5.55 -14.29
CA GLU A 37 5.97 5.05 -14.11
C GLU A 37 5.88 4.04 -12.96
N THR A 38 6.79 3.06 -12.93
CA THR A 38 6.92 2.09 -11.83
C THR A 38 7.16 2.79 -10.50
N GLU A 39 8.05 3.79 -10.46
CA GLU A 39 8.32 4.57 -9.24
C GLU A 39 7.09 5.35 -8.76
N MET A 40 6.31 5.92 -9.68
CA MET A 40 5.05 6.60 -9.35
C MET A 40 4.01 5.61 -8.80
N GLN A 41 3.91 4.41 -9.37
CA GLN A 41 3.01 3.37 -8.88
C GLN A 41 3.40 2.89 -7.49
N ILE A 42 4.69 2.64 -7.26
CA ILE A 42 5.25 2.30 -5.93
C ILE A 42 4.88 3.39 -4.91
N ASN A 43 5.15 4.65 -5.23
CA ASN A 43 4.80 5.78 -4.34
C ASN A 43 3.30 5.85 -4.08
N ARG A 44 2.45 5.60 -5.08
CA ARG A 44 0.99 5.59 -4.91
C ARG A 44 0.57 4.49 -3.93
N ILE A 45 1.13 3.30 -4.04
CA ILE A 45 0.80 2.16 -3.17
C ILE A 45 1.30 2.39 -1.74
N GLU A 46 2.52 2.89 -1.57
CA GLU A 46 3.07 3.21 -0.24
C GLU A 46 2.23 4.27 0.50
N ASN A 47 1.74 5.28 -0.23
CA ASN A 47 0.83 6.26 0.36
C ASN A 47 -0.52 5.66 0.76
N GLN A 48 -1.08 4.73 -0.04
CA GLN A 48 -2.32 4.03 0.29
C GLN A 48 -2.16 3.15 1.54
N ILE A 49 -1.06 2.40 1.64
CA ILE A 49 -0.73 1.59 2.82
C ILE A 49 -0.68 2.46 4.07
N ARG A 50 0.11 3.55 4.02
CA ARG A 50 0.22 4.48 5.15
C ARG A 50 -1.12 5.09 5.52
N PHE A 51 -1.95 5.44 4.54
CA PHE A 51 -3.28 5.99 4.81
C PHE A 51 -4.14 4.99 5.60
N ILE A 52 -4.19 3.73 5.15
CA ILE A 52 -4.97 2.67 5.81
C ILE A 52 -4.43 2.39 7.22
N GLU A 53 -3.10 2.27 7.37
CA GLU A 53 -2.43 2.06 8.66
C GLU A 53 -2.78 3.18 9.65
N ASN A 54 -2.64 4.44 9.24
CA ASN A 54 -2.96 5.60 10.08
C ASN A 54 -4.45 5.69 10.40
N LYS A 55 -5.31 5.53 9.39
CA LYS A 55 -6.75 5.70 9.56
C LYS A 55 -7.37 4.60 10.43
N CYS A 56 -6.95 3.37 10.22
CA CYS A 56 -7.50 2.21 10.93
C CYS A 56 -6.72 1.87 12.20
N SER A 57 -5.71 2.68 12.57
CA SER A 57 -4.84 2.44 13.72
C SER A 57 -4.20 1.05 13.68
N ILE A 58 -3.86 0.58 12.48
CA ILE A 58 -3.23 -0.72 12.25
C ILE A 58 -1.72 -0.52 12.40
N ARG A 59 -1.07 -1.43 13.13
CA ARG A 59 0.39 -1.39 13.29
C ARG A 59 1.06 -1.63 11.93
N PRO A 60 2.07 -0.83 11.58
CA PRO A 60 2.69 -0.96 10.28
C PRO A 60 3.37 -2.32 10.14
N GLN A 61 2.96 -3.07 9.12
CA GLN A 61 3.49 -4.43 8.90
C GLN A 61 4.83 -4.41 8.14
N HIS A 62 5.20 -3.26 7.58
CA HIS A 62 6.44 -3.07 6.84
C HIS A 62 7.70 -3.01 7.74
N GLU A 63 7.55 -2.76 9.05
CA GLU A 63 8.70 -2.64 9.97
C GLU A 63 9.26 -3.99 10.47
N LEU A 64 8.67 -5.12 10.07
CA LEU A 64 9.07 -6.47 10.50
C LEU A 64 10.00 -7.22 9.51
N GLN A 65 10.41 -6.58 8.41
CA GLN A 65 11.37 -7.15 7.45
C GLN A 65 12.69 -6.36 7.41
N GLY A 66 13.23 -6.02 8.60
CA GLY A 66 14.58 -5.50 8.79
C GLY A 66 15.51 -6.55 9.37
#